data_AF-A0A1E1F0S6-F1
#
_entry.id   AF-A0A1E1F0S6-F1
#
_cell.length_a   1.000
_cell.length_b   1.000
_cell.length_c   1.000
_cell.angle_alpha   90.00
_cell.angle_beta   90.00
_cell.angle_gamma   90.00
#
_symmetry.space_group_name_H-M   'P 1'
#
loop_
_entity.id
_entity.type
_entity.pdbx_description
1 polymer ?
#
loop_
_entity_poly.entity_id
_entity_poly.type
_entity_poly.pdbx_seq_one_letter_code
_entity_poly.pdbx_strand_id
1 'polypeptide(L)'
;MIRGKTRHQLFLPDEMSKRLTAMAKSQKRARSDLLLEMVEAYLNRRAANDADSLERKLSRIARAVEDGNREAFFISHSLQRFLRFYLIHSAMQPRPGEDAIAAGEKAYRQFIDAITRMLAQGVANDNSAPGAEDGQ
;
A
#
# COMPACT_ATOMS: atom_id res chain seq x y z
N MET A 1 -14.16 48.32 -16.01
CA MET A 1 -13.81 46.91 -15.70
C MET A 1 -12.92 46.90 -14.47
N ILE A 2 -13.26 46.15 -13.42
CA ILE A 2 -12.38 45.97 -12.25
C ILE A 2 -11.35 44.90 -12.65
N ARG A 3 -10.08 45.26 -12.75
CA ARG A 3 -9.00 44.38 -13.24
C ARG A 3 -8.91 43.14 -12.34
N GLY A 4 -8.98 41.93 -12.92
CA GLY A 4 -8.83 40.65 -12.21
C GLY A 4 -10.11 40.01 -11.63
N LYS A 5 -11.31 40.57 -11.85
CA LYS A 5 -12.58 39.96 -11.40
C LYS A 5 -13.42 39.49 -12.59
N THR A 6 -13.76 38.19 -12.61
CA THR A 6 -14.69 37.59 -13.59
C THR A 6 -16.11 37.58 -13.03
N ARG A 7 -17.08 38.08 -13.80
CA ARG A 7 -18.49 38.07 -13.37
C ARG A 7 -19.12 36.70 -13.68
N HIS A 8 -19.56 36.00 -12.65
CA HIS A 8 -20.33 34.77 -12.79
C HIS A 8 -21.82 35.07 -12.52
N GLN A 9 -22.69 34.66 -13.44
CA GLN A 9 -24.14 34.67 -13.22
C GLN A 9 -24.56 33.25 -12.85
N LEU A 10 -25.07 33.08 -11.62
CA LEU A 10 -25.46 31.80 -11.08
C LEU A 10 -26.86 31.88 -10.51
N PHE A 11 -27.65 30.83 -10.75
CA PHE A 11 -29.00 30.72 -10.24
C PHE A 11 -28.96 29.86 -8.99
N LEU A 12 -29.41 30.41 -7.85
CA LEU A 12 -29.61 29.64 -6.63
C LEU A 12 -31.08 29.22 -6.55
N PRO A 13 -31.37 28.00 -6.06
CA PRO A 13 -32.73 27.64 -5.67
C PRO A 13 -33.29 28.68 -4.68
N ASP A 14 -34.60 28.97 -4.75
CA ASP A 14 -35.24 30.03 -3.97
C ASP A 14 -34.98 29.92 -2.47
N GLU A 15 -35.05 28.70 -1.93
CA GLU A 15 -34.78 28.42 -0.52
C GLU A 15 -33.34 28.75 -0.11
N MET A 16 -32.38 28.50 -1.00
CA MET A 16 -30.97 28.84 -0.78
C MET A 16 -30.73 30.34 -0.86
N SER A 17 -31.40 31.02 -1.80
CA SER A 17 -31.34 32.48 -1.95
C SER A 17 -31.88 33.21 -0.71
N LYS A 18 -33.00 32.73 -0.14
CA LYS A 18 -33.55 33.25 1.11
C LYS A 18 -32.57 33.08 2.27
N ARG A 19 -31.98 31.88 2.43
CA ARG A 19 -30.98 31.60 3.47
C ARG A 19 -29.75 32.48 3.36
N LEU A 20 -29.20 32.62 2.14
CA LEU A 20 -28.06 33.50 1.90
C LEU A 20 -28.37 34.96 2.25
N THR A 21 -29.56 35.43 1.87
CA THR A 21 -29.99 36.79 2.17
C THR A 21 -30.15 37.01 3.68
N ALA A 22 -30.71 36.05 4.40
CA ALA A 22 -30.82 36.09 5.86
C ALA A 22 -29.43 36.11 6.54
N MET A 23 -28.49 35.29 6.07
CA MET A 23 -27.11 35.26 6.57
C MET A 23 -26.34 36.56 6.29
N ALA A 24 -26.48 37.10 5.08
CA ALA A 24 -25.86 38.39 4.72
C ALA A 24 -26.40 39.52 5.60
N LYS A 25 -27.70 39.52 5.89
CA LYS A 25 -28.36 40.50 6.76
C LYS A 25 -27.91 40.37 8.21
N SER A 26 -27.79 39.15 8.75
CA SER A 26 -27.33 38.94 10.13
C SER A 26 -25.87 39.35 10.32
N GLN A 27 -25.02 39.09 9.32
CA GLN A 27 -23.59 39.43 9.37
C GLN A 27 -23.27 40.85 8.89
N LYS A 28 -24.27 41.63 8.46
CA LYS A 28 -24.12 42.99 7.89
C LYS A 28 -23.12 43.06 6.72
N ARG A 29 -23.08 42.03 5.87
CA ARG A 29 -22.16 41.92 4.74
C ARG A 29 -22.91 41.87 3.40
N ALA A 30 -22.26 42.27 2.32
CA ALA A 30 -22.82 42.10 0.99
C ALA A 30 -22.93 40.61 0.65
N ARG A 31 -24.00 40.24 -0.06
CA ARG A 31 -24.24 38.85 -0.51
C ARG A 31 -23.09 38.32 -1.37
N SER A 32 -22.49 39.18 -2.21
CA SER A 32 -21.33 38.84 -3.04
C SER A 32 -20.10 38.49 -2.22
N ASP A 33 -19.83 39.25 -1.17
CA ASP A 33 -18.63 39.09 -0.35
C ASP A 33 -18.74 37.84 0.53
N LEU A 34 -19.94 37.59 1.04
CA LEU A 34 -20.23 36.36 1.77
C LEU A 34 -20.13 35.12 0.86
N LEU A 35 -20.64 35.20 -0.37
CA LEU A 35 -20.49 34.11 -1.35
C LEU A 35 -19.03 33.86 -1.72
N LEU A 36 -18.23 34.91 -1.93
CA LEU A 36 -16.82 34.78 -2.24
C LEU A 36 -16.09 34.03 -1.12
N GLU A 37 -16.27 34.46 0.13
CA GLU A 37 -15.65 33.81 1.28
C GLU A 37 -16.08 32.35 1.44
N MET A 38 -17.37 32.05 1.23
CA MET A 38 -17.86 30.67 1.28
C MET A 38 -17.22 29.79 0.20
N VAL A 39 -17.05 30.31 -1.01
CA VAL A 39 -16.40 29.60 -2.12
C VAL A 39 -14.91 29.40 -1.83
N GLU A 40 -14.21 30.44 -1.37
CA GLU A 40 -12.81 30.35 -0.96
C GLU A 40 -12.61 29.32 0.16
N ALA A 41 -13.44 29.37 1.22
CA ALA A 41 -13.39 28.43 2.32
C ALA A 41 -13.66 26.99 1.85
N TYR A 42 -14.62 26.79 0.95
CA TYR A 42 -14.91 25.47 0.37
C TYR A 42 -13.74 24.93 -0.46
N LEU A 43 -13.16 25.74 -1.34
CA LEU A 43 -12.03 25.36 -2.18
C LEU A 43 -10.79 25.04 -1.35
N ASN A 44 -10.47 25.88 -0.36
CA ASN A 44 -9.34 25.66 0.55
C ASN A 44 -9.52 24.38 1.36
N ARG A 45 -10.73 24.14 1.90
CA ARG A 45 -11.04 22.90 2.62
C ARG A 45 -10.91 21.67 1.72
N ARG A 46 -11.36 21.76 0.46
CA ARG A 46 -11.24 20.67 -0.51
C ARG A 46 -9.78 20.38 -0.87
N ALA A 47 -9.00 21.42 -1.15
CA ALA A 47 -7.58 21.30 -1.47
C ALA A 47 -6.79 20.68 -0.30
N ALA A 48 -7.02 21.13 0.93
CA ALA A 48 -6.39 20.57 2.13
C ALA A 48 -6.78 19.10 2.34
N ASN A 49 -8.06 18.76 2.24
CA ASN A 49 -8.52 17.37 2.39
C ASN A 49 -7.92 16.43 1.35
N ASP A 50 -7.79 16.89 0.11
CA ASP A 50 -7.24 16.09 -1.00
C ASP A 50 -5.72 15.89 -0.82
N ALA A 51 -5.00 16.95 -0.42
CA ALA A 51 -3.58 16.88 -0.08
C ALA A 51 -3.32 15.92 1.10
N ASP A 52 -4.03 16.08 2.22
CA ASP A 52 -3.89 15.20 3.39
C ASP A 52 -4.20 13.74 3.06
N SER A 53 -5.19 13.51 2.20
CA SER A 53 -5.53 12.16 1.71
C SER A 53 -4.40 11.56 0.88
N LEU A 54 -3.79 12.33 -0.01
CA LEU A 54 -2.66 11.91 -0.82
C LEU A 54 -1.43 11.62 0.05
N GLU A 55 -1.10 12.50 0.98
CA GLU A 55 0.01 12.32 1.92
C GLU A 55 -0.15 11.03 2.72
N ARG A 56 -1.34 10.77 3.28
CA ARG A 56 -1.62 9.53 4.02
C ARG A 56 -1.44 8.29 3.15
N LYS A 57 -1.86 8.34 1.88
CA LYS A 57 -1.68 7.22 0.94
C LYS A 57 -0.20 7.01 0.63
N LEU A 58 0.54 8.08 0.37
CA LEU A 58 1.99 8.03 0.12
C LEU A 58 2.74 7.48 1.34
N SER A 59 2.39 7.91 2.56
CA SER A 59 2.99 7.36 3.78
C SER A 59 2.72 5.86 3.94
N ARG A 60 1.51 5.39 3.58
CA ARG A 60 1.20 3.95 3.62
C ARG A 60 2.05 3.17 2.60
N ILE A 61 2.19 3.68 1.38
CA ILE A 61 3.05 3.06 0.35
C ILE A 61 4.50 3.05 0.81
N ALA A 62 5.01 4.17 1.34
CA ALA A 62 6.37 4.27 1.85
C ALA A 62 6.65 3.22 2.95
N ARG A 63 5.72 3.04 3.91
CA ARG A 63 5.83 2.00 4.93
C ARG A 63 5.80 0.60 4.33
N ALA A 64 4.88 0.31 3.41
CA ALA A 64 4.81 -0.99 2.75
C ALA A 64 6.10 -1.33 1.98
N VAL A 65 6.72 -0.32 1.35
CA VAL A 65 8.03 -0.48 0.67
C VAL A 65 9.16 -0.70 1.68
N GLU A 66 9.18 0.05 2.79
CA GLU A 66 10.17 -0.14 3.86
C GLU A 66 10.07 -1.53 4.49
N ASP A 67 8.85 -1.97 4.79
CA ASP A 67 8.56 -3.30 5.33
C ASP A 67 9.01 -4.39 4.37
N GLY A 68 8.68 -4.27 3.07
CA GLY A 68 9.13 -5.20 2.04
C GLY A 68 10.65 -5.23 1.86
N ASN A 69 11.31 -4.06 1.93
CA ASN A 69 12.77 -3.98 1.89
C ASN A 69 13.42 -4.64 3.12
N ARG A 70 12.83 -4.46 4.31
CA ARG A 70 13.26 -5.15 5.54
C ARG A 70 13.13 -6.65 5.38
N GLU A 71 11.98 -7.15 4.92
CA GLU A 71 11.76 -8.57 4.71
C GLU A 71 12.77 -9.17 3.73
N ALA A 72 12.99 -8.52 2.59
CA ALA A 72 14.00 -8.93 1.61
C ALA A 72 15.42 -8.97 2.22
N PHE A 73 15.77 -7.98 3.05
CA PHE A 73 17.04 -7.97 3.78
C PHE A 73 17.15 -9.15 4.75
N PHE A 74 16.09 -9.43 5.53
CA PHE A 74 16.07 -10.58 6.45
C PHE A 74 16.21 -11.91 5.70
N ILE A 75 15.49 -12.11 4.59
CA ILE A 75 15.59 -13.30 3.75
C ILE A 75 17.00 -13.45 3.20
N SER A 76 17.59 -12.37 2.66
CA SER A 76 18.96 -12.39 2.12
C SER A 76 19.99 -12.77 3.19
N HIS A 77 19.90 -12.18 4.38
CA HIS A 77 20.81 -12.50 5.47
C HIS A 77 20.63 -13.94 5.98
N SER A 78 19.39 -14.43 6.03
CA SER A 78 19.09 -15.81 6.42
C SER A 78 19.62 -16.80 5.38
N LEU A 79 19.46 -16.49 4.09
CA LEU A 79 20.02 -17.26 2.99
C LEU A 79 21.55 -17.28 3.04
N GLN A 80 22.20 -16.14 3.27
CA GLN A 80 23.65 -16.08 3.44
C GLN A 80 24.11 -17.01 4.57
N ARG A 81 23.42 -16.98 5.72
CA ARG A 81 23.75 -17.81 6.87
C ARG A 81 23.53 -19.30 6.57
N PHE A 82 22.44 -19.63 5.89
CA PHE A 82 22.15 -20.98 5.42
C PHE A 82 23.21 -21.48 4.45
N LEU A 83 23.55 -20.70 3.41
CA LEU A 83 24.59 -21.04 2.43
C LEU A 83 25.94 -21.26 3.10
N ARG A 84 26.33 -20.38 4.04
CA ARG A 84 27.57 -20.56 4.80
C ARG A 84 27.56 -21.87 5.58
N PHE A 85 26.48 -22.16 6.30
CA PHE A 85 26.33 -23.42 7.03
C PHE A 85 26.39 -24.63 6.09
N TYR A 86 25.64 -24.59 5.00
CA TYR A 86 25.58 -25.65 4.00
C TYR A 86 26.95 -25.91 3.38
N LEU A 87 27.69 -24.86 2.99
CA LEU A 87 29.02 -25.02 2.39
C LEU A 87 30.02 -25.64 3.37
N ILE A 88 30.03 -25.19 4.64
CA ILE A 88 30.87 -25.78 5.69
C ILE A 88 30.52 -27.27 5.87
N HIS A 89 29.24 -27.59 5.95
CA HIS A 89 28.77 -28.96 6.10
C HIS A 89 29.12 -29.84 4.90
N SER A 90 28.92 -29.33 3.68
CA SER A 90 29.23 -30.04 2.44
C SER A 90 30.73 -30.30 2.27
N ALA A 91 31.58 -29.40 2.78
CA ALA A 91 33.02 -29.58 2.73
C ALA A 91 33.51 -30.75 3.60
N MET A 92 32.70 -31.18 4.57
CA MET A 92 32.98 -32.39 5.37
C MET A 92 32.61 -33.68 4.64
N GLN A 93 31.82 -33.59 3.56
CA GLN A 93 31.35 -34.77 2.82
C GLN A 93 32.29 -35.10 1.66
N PRO A 94 32.46 -36.40 1.32
CA PRO A 94 33.17 -36.79 0.11
C PRO A 94 32.44 -36.27 -1.14
N ARG A 95 33.20 -36.05 -2.22
CA ARG A 95 32.61 -35.57 -3.47
C ARG A 95 31.58 -36.57 -3.99
N PRO A 96 30.35 -36.14 -4.32
CA PRO A 96 29.30 -37.06 -4.77
C PRO A 96 29.65 -37.66 -6.13
N GLY A 97 29.32 -38.94 -6.31
CA GLY A 97 29.34 -39.61 -7.61
C GLY A 97 28.20 -39.14 -8.52
N GLU A 98 28.25 -39.56 -9.79
CA GLU A 98 27.31 -39.13 -10.82
C GLU A 98 25.84 -39.47 -10.48
N ASP A 99 25.60 -40.66 -9.91
CA ASP A 99 24.26 -41.09 -9.47
C ASP A 99 23.69 -40.19 -8.37
N ALA A 100 24.54 -39.77 -7.42
CA ALA A 100 24.13 -38.90 -6.31
C ALA A 100 23.81 -37.48 -6.82
N ILE A 101 24.57 -36.99 -7.81
CA ILE A 101 24.29 -35.72 -8.48
C ILE A 101 22.95 -35.79 -9.21
N ALA A 102 22.72 -36.86 -9.98
CA ALA A 102 21.47 -37.06 -10.71
C ALA A 102 20.25 -37.15 -9.77
N ALA A 103 20.39 -37.83 -8.63
CA ALA A 103 19.36 -37.89 -7.60
C ALA A 103 19.08 -36.50 -6.99
N GLY A 104 20.12 -35.71 -6.70
CA GLY A 104 20.00 -34.34 -6.23
C GLY A 104 19.27 -33.42 -7.21
N GLU A 105 19.62 -33.47 -8.49
CA GLU A 105 18.95 -32.70 -9.56
C GLU A 105 17.48 -33.09 -9.74
N LYS A 106 17.15 -34.37 -9.54
CA LYS A 106 15.75 -34.82 -9.55
C LYS A 106 14.98 -34.25 -8.36
N ALA A 107 15.55 -34.30 -7.15
CA ALA A 107 14.93 -33.75 -5.95
C ALA A 107 14.74 -32.22 -6.05
N TYR A 108 15.74 -31.50 -6.58
CA TYR A 108 15.65 -30.05 -6.80
C TYR A 108 14.52 -29.68 -7.78
N ARG A 109 14.39 -30.40 -8.90
CA ARG A 109 13.27 -30.18 -9.84
C ARG A 109 11.91 -30.39 -9.19
N GLN A 110 11.74 -31.45 -8.40
CA GLN A 110 10.50 -31.71 -7.67
C GLN A 110 10.16 -30.59 -6.67
N PHE A 111 11.17 -30.04 -6.01
CA PHE A 111 11.01 -28.89 -5.12
C PHE A 111 10.56 -27.64 -5.88
N ILE A 112 11.18 -27.32 -7.02
CA ILE A 112 10.76 -26.19 -7.87
C ILE A 112 9.32 -26.37 -8.34
N ASP A 113 8.95 -27.56 -8.82
CA ASP A 113 7.58 -27.86 -9.25
C ASP A 113 6.57 -27.66 -8.11
N ALA A 114 6.92 -28.02 -6.87
CA ALA A 114 6.08 -27.80 -5.69
C ALA A 114 5.89 -26.31 -5.40
N ILE A 115 6.96 -25.50 -5.48
CA ILE A 115 6.87 -24.04 -5.32
C ILE A 115 5.99 -23.43 -6.40
N THR A 116 6.17 -23.83 -7.67
CA THR A 116 5.36 -23.30 -8.77
C THR A 116 3.88 -23.62 -8.57
N ARG A 117 3.54 -24.83 -8.11
CA ARG A 117 2.15 -25.18 -7.76
C ARG A 117 1.61 -24.32 -6.61
N MET A 118 2.40 -24.14 -5.55
CA MET A 118 2.01 -23.30 -4.40
C MET A 118 1.75 -21.84 -4.82
N LEU A 119 2.62 -21.27 -5.65
CA LEU A 119 2.46 -19.92 -6.18
C LEU A 119 1.21 -19.79 -7.06
N ALA A 120 0.95 -20.79 -7.91
CA ALA A 120 -0.24 -20.81 -8.78
C ALA A 120 -1.55 -20.94 -8.01
N GLN A 121 -1.53 -21.56 -6.82
CA GLN A 121 -2.70 -21.69 -5.95
C GLN A 121 -3.02 -20.40 -5.17
N GLY A 122 -2.13 -19.39 -5.22
CA GLY A 122 -2.29 -18.14 -4.49
C GLY A 122 -2.11 -18.37 -3.00
N VAL A 123 -0.92 -18.08 -2.47
CA VAL A 123 -0.46 -18.32 -1.10
C VAL A 123 -1.58 -18.16 -0.05
N ALA A 124 -2.30 -19.26 0.24
CA ALA A 124 -2.86 -19.48 1.55
C ALA A 124 -1.64 -19.86 2.39
N ASN A 125 -1.20 -18.92 3.23
CA ASN A 125 -0.09 -19.14 4.15
C ASN A 125 -0.57 -20.11 5.24
N ASP A 126 -0.74 -21.38 4.89
CA ASP A 126 -1.02 -22.46 5.82
C ASP A 126 0.30 -22.89 6.46
N ASN A 127 0.76 -22.04 7.38
CA ASN A 127 1.86 -22.39 8.28
C ASN A 127 1.35 -23.29 9.44
N SER A 128 0.26 -24.02 9.24
CA SER A 128 -0.11 -25.14 10.10
C SER A 128 0.85 -26.29 9.80
N ALA A 129 1.73 -26.59 10.75
CA ALA A 129 2.58 -27.76 10.68
C ALA A 129 1.72 -29.02 10.42
N PRO A 130 2.04 -29.86 9.42
CA PRO A 130 1.36 -31.13 9.23
C PRO A 130 1.93 -32.10 10.28
N GLY A 131 1.25 -32.20 11.44
CA GLY A 131 1.66 -33.13 12.48
C GLY A 131 1.29 -32.70 13.89
N ALA A 132 -0.01 -32.52 14.14
CA ALA A 132 -0.58 -32.70 15.48
C ALA A 132 -1.75 -33.69 15.35
N GLU A 133 -1.50 -34.83 14.74
CA GLU A 133 -2.24 -36.05 15.07
C GLU A 133 -1.53 -36.67 16.27
N ASP A 134 -1.77 -36.10 17.44
CA ASP A 134 -1.54 -36.81 18.70
C ASP A 134 -2.73 -37.74 18.88
N GLY A 135 -2.44 -39.04 18.80
CA GLY A 135 -3.38 -40.07 19.17
C GLY A 135 -3.78 -39.93 20.64
N GLN A 136 -5.09 -40.04 20.87
CA GLN A 136 -5.67 -40.81 21.97
C GLN A 136 -7.13 -41.14 21.67
#